data_AF-A0A669DRQ6-F1
#
_entry.id   AF-A0A669DRQ6-F1
#
_cell.length_a   1.000
_cell.length_b   1.000
_cell.length_c   1.000
_cell.angle_alpha   90.00
_cell.angle_beta   90.00
_cell.angle_gamma   90.00
#
_symmetry.space_group_name_H-M   'P 1'
#
loop_
_entity.id
_entity.type
_entity.pdbx_description
1 polymer ?
#
loop_
_entity_poly.entity_id
_entity_poly.type
_entity_poly.pdbx_seq_one_letter_code
_entity_poly.pdbx_strand_id
1 'polypeptide(L)'
;MQWSLFLLLLMGQCVFITCQLYEYHFIKEEMSWDAARAYCRENYTDLAKVFDLTDMRRLQVSAQSQTEAWIGLYSEPGKHNRRWHWSLPGEEYTENKTFWGAGEPNDRPYPENCVMKKDKWADYPCIHKSQFICYDSENMWTVI
;
A
#
# COMPACT_ATOMS: atom_id res chain seq x y z
N MET A 1 10.88 8.95 47.04
CA MET A 1 9.50 8.78 46.52
C MET A 1 9.24 9.51 45.19
N GLN A 2 10.14 10.39 44.72
CA GLN A 2 9.94 11.19 43.49
C GLN A 2 10.42 10.49 42.19
N TRP A 3 11.38 9.54 42.30
CA TRP A 3 11.90 8.76 41.18
C TRP A 3 10.85 7.81 40.56
N SER A 4 9.93 7.30 41.38
CA SER A 4 8.83 6.44 40.92
C SER A 4 7.82 7.19 40.04
N LEU A 5 7.60 8.49 40.30
CA LEU A 5 6.75 9.36 39.47
C LEU A 5 7.41 9.67 38.12
N PHE A 6 8.73 9.82 38.09
CA PHE A 6 9.50 10.04 36.86
C PHE A 6 9.50 8.81 35.95
N LEU A 7 9.60 7.61 36.54
CA LEU A 7 9.45 6.33 35.82
C LEU A 7 8.03 6.10 35.30
N LEU A 8 7.00 6.52 36.05
CA LEU A 8 5.60 6.48 35.60
C LEU A 8 5.33 7.45 34.44
N LEU A 9 5.98 8.62 34.42
CA LEU A 9 5.89 9.59 33.32
C LEU A 9 6.58 9.08 32.03
N LEU A 10 7.73 8.41 32.15
CA LEU A 10 8.43 7.79 31.01
C LEU A 10 7.68 6.57 30.45
N MET A 11 7.05 5.76 31.31
CA MET A 11 6.22 4.62 30.91
C MET A 11 4.89 5.06 30.29
N GLY A 12 4.35 6.23 30.68
CA GLY A 12 3.13 6.80 30.10
C GLY A 12 3.29 7.34 28.68
N GLN A 13 4.51 7.73 28.29
CA GLN A 13 4.81 8.18 26.92
C GLN A 13 4.96 7.03 25.93
N CYS A 14 5.29 5.81 26.39
CA CYS A 14 5.28 4.61 25.54
C CYS A 14 3.88 4.11 25.20
N VAL A 15 2.82 4.64 25.84
CA VAL A 15 1.42 4.25 25.62
C VAL A 15 0.68 5.21 24.68
N PHE A 16 1.36 6.21 24.11
CA PHE A 16 0.92 6.79 22.83
C PHE A 16 1.21 5.77 21.73
N ILE A 17 0.50 4.64 21.81
CA ILE A 17 0.37 3.67 20.74
C ILE A 17 -0.16 4.46 19.57
N THR A 18 0.72 4.80 18.63
CA THR A 18 0.33 5.33 17.33
C THR A 18 -0.48 4.22 16.67
N CYS A 19 -1.79 4.22 16.92
CA CYS A 19 -2.74 3.55 16.07
C CYS A 19 -2.64 4.31 14.75
N GLN A 20 -1.69 3.92 13.90
CA GLN A 20 -1.51 4.52 12.59
C GLN A 20 -2.78 4.22 11.80
N LEU A 21 -3.67 5.20 11.75
CA LEU A 21 -4.89 5.10 10.98
C LEU A 21 -4.46 5.30 9.53
N TYR A 22 -4.30 4.20 8.80
CA TYR A 22 -4.03 4.29 7.37
C TYR A 22 -5.24 4.91 6.66
N GLU A 23 -5.03 6.07 6.01
CA GLU A 23 -6.04 6.70 5.16
C GLU A 23 -5.75 6.38 3.69
N TYR A 24 -6.80 5.99 2.97
CA TYR A 24 -6.70 5.53 1.59
C TYR A 24 -7.73 6.22 0.70
N HIS A 25 -7.29 6.67 -0.47
CA HIS A 25 -8.12 7.36 -1.46
C HIS A 25 -8.20 6.53 -2.74
N PHE A 26 -9.43 6.19 -3.15
CA PHE A 26 -9.68 5.51 -4.41
C PHE A 26 -9.88 6.52 -5.53
N ILE A 27 -9.00 6.49 -6.51
CA ILE A 27 -8.98 7.43 -7.64
C ILE A 27 -9.56 6.72 -8.86
N LYS A 28 -10.59 7.32 -9.48
CA LYS A 28 -11.40 6.69 -10.55
C LYS A 28 -10.81 6.88 -11.94
N GLU A 29 -9.84 7.78 -12.07
CA GLU A 29 -9.09 8.03 -13.29
C GLU A 29 -8.20 6.84 -13.64
N GLU A 30 -8.12 6.50 -14.93
CA GLU A 30 -7.30 5.39 -15.39
C GLU A 30 -5.93 5.87 -15.87
N MET A 31 -4.88 5.41 -15.18
CA MET A 31 -3.49 5.81 -15.45
C MET A 31 -2.56 4.60 -15.51
N SER A 32 -1.42 4.74 -16.18
CA SER A 32 -0.32 3.78 -16.06
C SER A 32 0.20 3.78 -14.62
N TRP A 33 0.89 2.72 -14.20
CA TRP A 33 1.37 2.60 -12.82
C TRP A 33 2.27 3.78 -12.41
N ASP A 34 3.21 4.18 -13.28
CA ASP A 34 4.09 5.32 -13.01
C ASP A 34 3.33 6.66 -12.91
N ALA A 35 2.31 6.86 -13.76
CA ALA A 35 1.49 8.07 -13.72
C ALA A 35 0.59 8.11 -12.48
N ALA A 36 0.01 6.97 -12.11
CA ALA A 36 -0.77 6.80 -10.88
C ALA A 36 0.09 7.08 -9.65
N ARG A 37 1.33 6.57 -9.61
CA ARG A 37 2.29 6.86 -8.54
C ARG A 37 2.64 8.33 -8.46
N ALA A 38 2.91 8.97 -9.60
CA ALA A 38 3.20 10.40 -9.64
C ALA A 38 2.02 11.21 -9.10
N TYR A 39 0.80 10.89 -9.53
CA TYR A 39 -0.42 11.52 -9.02
C TYR A 39 -0.54 11.38 -7.50
N CYS A 40 -0.35 10.17 -6.96
CA CYS A 40 -0.45 9.95 -5.52
C CYS A 40 0.62 10.73 -4.75
N ARG A 41 1.82 10.90 -5.29
CA ARG A 41 2.89 11.68 -4.64
C ARG A 41 2.69 13.20 -4.73
N GLU A 42 1.91 13.65 -5.71
CA GLU A 42 1.56 15.06 -5.88
C GLU A 42 0.38 15.46 -4.98
N ASN A 43 -0.57 14.56 -4.75
CA ASN A 43 -1.83 14.84 -4.06
C ASN A 43 -1.95 14.21 -2.67
N TYR A 44 -1.14 13.19 -2.38
CA TYR A 44 -1.15 12.40 -1.14
C TYR A 44 0.30 11.99 -0.79
N THR A 45 0.52 10.79 -0.23
CA THR A 45 1.86 10.28 0.10
C THR A 45 2.46 9.39 -0.99
N ASP A 46 1.81 8.26 -1.35
CA ASP A 46 2.27 7.35 -2.41
C ASP A 46 1.10 6.41 -2.82
N LEU A 47 1.34 5.49 -3.76
CA LEU A 47 0.43 4.36 -3.97
C LEU A 47 0.35 3.48 -2.71
N ALA A 48 -0.84 2.95 -2.48
CA ALA A 48 -1.15 2.22 -1.26
C ALA A 48 -0.38 0.90 -1.13
N LYS A 49 0.07 0.65 0.09
CA LYS A 49 0.58 -0.64 0.56
C LYS A 49 -0.58 -1.40 1.22
N VAL A 50 -1.29 -2.26 0.49
CA VAL A 50 -2.48 -2.95 1.03
C VAL A 50 -2.09 -4.33 1.52
N PHE A 51 -2.04 -4.58 2.84
CA PHE A 51 -1.69 -5.90 3.40
C PHE A 51 -2.82 -6.60 4.14
N ASP A 52 -3.63 -5.89 4.93
CA ASP A 52 -4.51 -6.56 5.89
C ASP A 52 -5.96 -6.66 5.38
N LEU A 53 -6.63 -7.76 5.75
CA LEU A 53 -8.09 -7.90 5.64
C LEU A 53 -8.81 -6.76 6.36
N THR A 54 -8.20 -6.17 7.40
CA THR A 54 -8.71 -4.96 8.08
C THR A 54 -8.59 -3.71 7.20
N ASP A 55 -7.46 -3.51 6.53
CA ASP A 55 -7.27 -2.42 5.55
C ASP A 55 -8.18 -2.61 4.34
N MET A 56 -8.33 -3.85 3.88
CA MET A 56 -9.27 -4.21 2.82
C MET A 56 -10.72 -3.99 3.22
N ARG A 57 -11.11 -4.24 4.48
CA ARG A 57 -12.47 -3.93 4.99
C ARG A 57 -12.73 -2.43 5.05
N ARG A 58 -11.72 -1.61 5.35
CA ARG A 58 -11.85 -0.14 5.30
C ARG A 58 -11.95 0.35 3.87
N LEU A 59 -11.11 -0.19 2.97
CA LEU A 59 -11.22 0.02 1.54
C LEU A 59 -12.55 -0.49 0.96
N GLN A 60 -13.18 -1.52 1.53
CA GLN A 60 -14.52 -1.98 1.10
C GLN A 60 -15.62 -0.94 1.34
N VAL A 61 -15.42 0.02 2.25
CA VAL A 61 -16.38 1.09 2.55
C VAL A 61 -16.15 2.32 1.66
N SER A 62 -14.89 2.62 1.27
CA SER A 62 -14.56 3.77 0.41
C SER A 62 -14.40 3.43 -1.08
N ALA A 63 -13.96 2.22 -1.39
CA ALA A 63 -13.80 1.68 -2.74
C ALA A 63 -14.88 0.63 -2.99
N GLN A 64 -15.54 0.75 -4.14
CA GLN A 64 -16.32 -0.33 -4.73
C GLN A 64 -15.44 -1.59 -4.75
N SER A 65 -15.71 -2.52 -3.84
CA SER A 65 -14.79 -3.59 -3.45
C SER A 65 -14.38 -4.54 -4.58
N GLN A 66 -15.02 -4.42 -5.74
CA GLN A 66 -14.87 -5.29 -6.90
C GLN A 66 -13.99 -4.71 -8.01
N THR A 67 -13.52 -3.46 -7.87
CA THR A 67 -12.75 -2.82 -8.95
C THR A 67 -11.26 -3.11 -8.82
N GLU A 68 -10.66 -3.48 -9.95
CA GLU A 68 -9.21 -3.63 -10.14
C GLU A 68 -8.54 -2.27 -10.02
N ALA A 69 -7.48 -2.18 -9.23
CA ALA A 69 -6.76 -0.94 -9.03
C ALA A 69 -5.27 -1.16 -8.76
N TRP A 70 -4.43 -0.25 -9.25
CA TRP A 70 -3.01 -0.23 -8.94
C TRP A 70 -2.77 -0.03 -7.44
N ILE A 71 -1.80 -0.79 -6.93
CA ILE A 71 -1.18 -0.62 -5.61
C ILE A 71 0.31 -0.35 -5.77
N GLY A 72 0.98 0.04 -4.69
CA GLY A 72 2.39 0.45 -4.72
C GLY A 72 3.39 -0.69 -4.91
N LEU A 73 2.95 -1.92 -5.19
CA LEU A 73 3.84 -3.07 -5.37
C LEU A 73 4.35 -3.13 -6.81
N TYR A 74 5.66 -3.17 -6.97
CA TYR A 74 6.33 -3.26 -8.26
C TYR A 74 7.62 -4.08 -8.17
N SER A 75 8.18 -4.48 -9.31
CA SER A 75 9.50 -5.09 -9.41
C SER A 75 10.33 -4.39 -10.48
N GLU A 76 11.64 -4.40 -10.32
CA GLU A 76 12.54 -3.85 -11.34
C GLU A 76 12.70 -4.84 -12.51
N PRO A 77 12.64 -4.37 -13.78
CA PRO A 77 12.83 -5.24 -14.93
C PRO A 77 14.23 -5.87 -14.97
N GLY A 78 14.31 -7.15 -15.33
CA GLY A 78 15.52 -7.71 -15.94
C GLY A 78 16.42 -8.63 -15.11
N LYS A 79 15.91 -9.62 -14.38
CA LYS A 79 16.76 -10.77 -13.98
C LYS A 79 15.98 -12.00 -13.57
N HIS A 80 16.64 -13.14 -13.70
CA HIS A 80 16.32 -14.47 -13.16
C HIS A 80 15.99 -14.52 -11.65
N ASN A 81 16.01 -13.37 -10.95
CA ASN A 81 15.73 -13.18 -9.54
C ASN A 81 14.83 -11.93 -9.35
N ARG A 82 13.58 -11.99 -9.84
CA ARG A 82 12.58 -10.94 -9.62
C ARG A 82 12.41 -10.70 -8.11
N ARG A 83 12.44 -9.43 -7.69
CA ARG A 83 12.14 -9.01 -6.31
C ARG A 83 11.08 -7.92 -6.33
N TRP A 84 10.14 -8.03 -5.41
CA TRP A 84 9.06 -7.07 -5.24
C TRP A 84 9.44 -6.01 -4.21
N HIS A 85 9.00 -4.79 -4.46
CA HIS A 85 9.27 -3.61 -3.66
C HIS A 85 8.00 -2.77 -3.53
N TRP A 86 7.80 -2.15 -2.36
CA TRP A 86 6.78 -1.12 -2.21
C TRP A 86 7.33 0.23 -2.68
N SER A 87 6.50 1.00 -3.36
CA SER A 87 6.81 2.38 -3.74
C SER A 87 6.81 3.32 -2.53
N LEU A 88 5.97 3.00 -1.53
CA LEU A 88 5.85 3.71 -0.27
C LEU A 88 7.18 3.65 0.51
N PRO A 89 7.80 4.81 0.83
CA PRO A 89 9.11 4.83 1.50
C PRO A 89 9.09 4.16 2.88
N GLY A 90 10.17 3.44 3.21
CA GLY A 90 10.33 2.76 4.49
C GLY A 90 9.59 1.42 4.60
N GLU A 91 8.89 1.01 3.55
CA GLU A 91 8.10 -0.22 3.56
C GLU A 91 8.78 -1.38 2.83
N GLU A 92 8.89 -2.50 3.52
CA GLU A 92 9.56 -3.70 3.02
C GLU A 92 8.56 -4.74 2.50
N TYR A 93 8.94 -5.40 1.42
CA TYR A 93 8.20 -6.56 0.93
C TYR A 93 8.55 -7.80 1.74
N THR A 94 7.54 -8.52 2.23
CA THR A 94 7.73 -9.79 2.96
C THR A 94 6.97 -10.92 2.25
N GLU A 95 7.68 -11.94 1.79
CA GLU A 95 7.12 -13.03 0.97
C GLU A 95 5.98 -13.80 1.66
N ASN A 96 6.02 -13.95 2.99
CA ASN A 96 5.01 -14.66 3.76
C ASN A 96 3.77 -13.83 4.12
N LYS A 97 3.71 -12.56 3.68
CA LYS A 97 2.58 -11.64 3.91
C LYS A 97 1.99 -11.17 2.58
N THR A 98 1.82 -12.08 1.63
CA THR A 98 1.33 -11.74 0.29
C THR A 98 -0.15 -12.08 0.11
N PHE A 99 -0.81 -11.41 -0.83
CA PHE A 99 -2.20 -11.68 -1.19
C PHE A 99 -2.38 -12.07 -2.65
N TRP A 100 -1.37 -12.70 -3.25
CA TRP A 100 -1.38 -13.18 -4.63
C TRP A 100 -2.56 -14.09 -4.94
N GLY A 101 -3.08 -13.96 -6.16
CA GLY A 101 -4.04 -14.88 -6.74
C GLY A 101 -3.41 -16.25 -7.01
N ALA A 102 -4.25 -17.26 -7.20
CA ALA A 102 -3.77 -18.58 -7.59
C ALA A 102 -3.05 -18.50 -8.94
N GLY A 103 -1.77 -18.90 -8.98
CA GLY A 103 -0.93 -18.85 -10.17
C GLY A 103 -0.17 -17.55 -10.38
N GLU A 104 -0.35 -16.55 -9.53
CA GLU A 104 0.34 -15.25 -9.60
C GLU A 104 1.55 -15.17 -8.64
N PRO A 105 2.56 -14.35 -8.94
CA PRO A 105 2.76 -13.62 -10.20
C PRO A 105 3.19 -14.56 -11.32
N ASN A 106 2.62 -14.39 -12.51
CA ASN A 106 2.76 -15.38 -13.58
C ASN A 106 3.66 -14.94 -14.75
N ASP A 107 3.99 -13.65 -14.83
CA ASP A 107 4.78 -13.04 -15.91
C ASP A 107 4.35 -13.55 -17.29
N ARG A 108 3.16 -13.12 -17.74
CA ARG A 108 2.63 -13.42 -19.08
C ARG A 108 3.67 -13.09 -20.19
N PRO A 109 3.40 -13.34 -21.48
CA PRO A 109 4.40 -13.18 -22.55
C PRO A 109 5.12 -11.81 -22.62
N TYR A 110 4.64 -10.81 -21.90
CA TYR A 110 5.27 -9.51 -21.72
C TYR A 110 5.58 -9.29 -20.22
N PRO A 111 6.70 -8.65 -19.87
CA PRO A 111 7.07 -8.42 -18.47
C PRO A 111 5.98 -7.71 -17.65
N GLU A 112 5.46 -8.40 -16.65
CA GLU A 112 4.45 -7.93 -15.71
C GLU A 112 5.13 -7.51 -14.40
N ASN A 113 5.50 -6.23 -14.31
CA ASN A 113 6.33 -5.72 -13.21
C ASN A 113 5.56 -4.84 -12.22
N CYS A 114 4.25 -4.65 -12.40
CA CYS A 114 3.42 -3.80 -11.54
C CYS A 114 2.18 -4.58 -11.10
N VAL A 115 1.62 -4.26 -9.92
CA VAL A 115 0.57 -5.10 -9.31
C VAL A 115 -0.75 -4.35 -9.17
N MET A 116 -1.82 -5.01 -9.62
CA MET A 116 -3.18 -4.59 -9.29
C MET A 116 -3.78 -5.47 -8.21
N LYS A 117 -4.62 -4.86 -7.38
CA LYS A 117 -5.49 -5.57 -6.45
C LYS A 117 -6.92 -5.59 -7.00
N LYS A 118 -7.58 -6.74 -6.89
CA LYS A 118 -9.04 -6.87 -6.91
C LYS A 118 -9.49 -7.49 -5.58
N ASP A 119 -9.85 -8.77 -5.61
CA ASP A 119 -9.94 -9.62 -4.43
C ASP A 119 -8.57 -10.17 -4.02
N LYS A 120 -7.68 -10.38 -4.99
CA LYS A 120 -6.30 -10.86 -4.83
C LYS A 120 -5.37 -9.99 -5.67
N TRP A 121 -4.07 -10.14 -5.46
CA TRP A 121 -3.04 -9.47 -6.25
C TRP A 121 -2.72 -10.26 -7.51
N ALA A 122 -2.46 -9.56 -8.61
CA ALA A 122 -1.92 -10.11 -9.84
C ALA A 122 -0.96 -9.09 -10.48
N ASP A 123 0.09 -9.59 -11.12
CA ASP A 123 1.03 -8.76 -11.87
C ASP A 123 0.48 -8.42 -13.26
N TYR A 124 0.79 -7.21 -13.71
CA TYR A 124 0.35 -6.66 -14.99
C TYR A 124 1.45 -5.79 -15.61
N PRO A 125 1.40 -5.54 -16.93
CA PRO A 125 2.29 -4.60 -17.57
C PRO A 125 2.05 -3.20 -16.99
N CYS A 126 3.11 -2.53 -16.52
CA CYS A 126 3.01 -1.20 -15.89
C CYS A 126 2.36 -0.12 -16.77
N ILE A 127 2.37 -0.33 -18.09
CA ILE A 127 1.74 0.56 -19.08
C ILE A 127 0.21 0.43 -19.14
N HIS A 128 -0.36 -0.63 -18.56
CA HIS A 128 -1.81 -0.83 -18.52
C HIS A 128 -2.46 0.36 -17.78
N LYS A 129 -3.58 0.87 -18.29
CA LYS A 129 -4.29 1.97 -17.63
C LYS A 129 -5.32 1.40 -16.67
N SER A 130 -5.27 1.82 -15.41
CA SER A 130 -6.23 1.37 -14.40
C SER A 130 -6.45 2.45 -13.35
N GLN A 131 -7.54 2.30 -12.62
CA GLN A 131 -7.82 3.02 -11.39
C GLN A 131 -6.75 2.68 -10.35
N PHE A 132 -6.64 3.48 -9.29
CA PHE A 132 -5.55 3.31 -8.35
C PHE A 132 -5.90 3.81 -6.95
N ILE A 133 -5.11 3.36 -5.97
CA ILE A 133 -5.32 3.67 -4.57
C ILE A 133 -4.11 4.43 -4.05
N CYS A 134 -4.34 5.65 -3.57
CA CYS A 134 -3.33 6.43 -2.87
C CYS A 134 -3.42 6.19 -1.36
N TYR A 135 -2.26 6.20 -0.70
CA TYR A 135 -2.13 6.29 0.74
C TYR A 135 -1.82 7.73 1.14
N ASP A 136 -2.43 8.18 2.24
CA ASP A 136 -2.20 9.48 2.83
C ASP A 136 -1.74 9.33 4.30
N SER A 137 -0.52 9.81 4.57
CA SER A 137 0.09 9.82 5.90
C SER A 137 -0.18 11.11 6.70
N GLU A 138 -0.67 12.18 6.04
CA GLU A 138 -0.82 13.49 6.66
C GLU A 138 -2.11 13.61 7.48
N ASN A 139 -3.21 12.99 7.03
CA ASN A 139 -4.46 12.97 7.79
C ASN A 139 -4.43 12.05 9.04
N MET A 140 -3.34 11.32 9.24
CA MET A 140 -3.12 10.47 10.41
C MET A 140 -2.88 11.28 11.71
N TRP A 141 -2.61 12.58 11.59
CA TRP A 141 -2.34 13.49 12.72
C TRP A 141 -3.54 14.36 13.14
N THR A 142 -4.64 14.37 12.37
CA THR A 142 -5.76 15.30 12.58
C THR A 142 -6.83 14.77 13.55
N VAL A 143 -6.64 13.59 14.13
CA VAL A 143 -7.50 13.09 15.21
C VAL A 143 -7.01 13.66 16.55
N ILE A 144 -7.34 14.93 16.79
CA ILE A 144 -7.25 15.58 18.11
C ILE A 144 -8.64 15.60 18.74
#